data_AF-A0A4R7RYM7-F1
#
_entry.id   AF-A0A4R7RYM7-F1
#
_cell.length_a   1.000
_cell.length_b   1.000
_cell.length_c   1.000
_cell.angle_alpha   90.00
_cell.angle_beta   90.00
_cell.angle_gamma   90.00
#
_symmetry.space_group_name_H-M   'P 1'
#
loop_
_entity.id
_entity.type
_entity.pdbx_description
1 polymer ?
#
loop_
_entity_poly.entity_id
_entity_poly.type
_entity_poly.pdbx_seq_one_letter_code
_entity_poly.pdbx_strand_id
1 'polypeptide(L)'
;MLRPIFSLFALTLALSLTSCGRPSGEKASTEIVSPPPAVQVKEEATPAPASELVTQPEIKAAPVAPAETEVPAMVDIGGFGSDEPAERKDMPSRGIITLGPDSWDHSNGAHWETYTGTKFKAKRWGKYQVRMTYTLNRSALGMQFRMGDLVVKKSLPSAPSVRKTYLGELYIAQPGDVPFALLTPPTEGSALVIHEIALIPTCEGEMPKQAEDGSITLEAKNAVTWSENMRYEPKPEKNCLGFWTSEDDLAEWEFEVTQPGRYKVTVSHGCGGGNHGSEVELKHADQTLKFTTQDTGGFQNWQELSLGEIEIKAPGKQRLQIDPVNKVKSAVLDVQKVVLTPVS
;
A
#
# COMPACT_ATOMS: atom_id res chain seq x y z
N MET A 1 -50.79 14.74 -37.97
CA MET A 1 -50.73 16.10 -38.54
C MET A 1 -49.59 16.86 -37.87
N LEU A 2 -49.04 17.88 -38.53
CA LEU A 2 -48.11 18.92 -38.03
C LEU A 2 -46.72 18.51 -37.45
N ARG A 3 -45.72 19.25 -37.95
CA ARG A 3 -44.39 19.59 -37.38
C ARG A 3 -44.58 20.78 -36.37
N PRO A 4 -43.56 21.48 -35.79
CA PRO A 4 -42.09 21.47 -35.95
C PRO A 4 -41.37 21.07 -34.61
N ILE A 5 -40.14 21.45 -34.18
CA ILE A 5 -39.14 22.50 -34.45
C ILE A 5 -37.69 21.95 -34.35
N PHE A 6 -36.76 22.51 -35.13
CA PHE A 6 -35.30 22.40 -34.94
C PHE A 6 -34.79 23.64 -34.19
N SER A 7 -33.82 23.51 -33.28
CA SER A 7 -32.99 24.64 -32.84
C SER A 7 -31.55 24.21 -32.68
N LEU A 8 -30.69 24.83 -33.49
CA LEU A 8 -29.25 24.62 -33.52
C LEU A 8 -28.59 25.77 -32.76
N PHE A 9 -27.75 25.48 -31.77
CA PHE A 9 -26.92 26.49 -31.12
C PHE A 9 -25.45 26.12 -31.30
N ALA A 10 -24.75 26.91 -32.13
CA ALA A 10 -23.31 26.84 -32.23
C ALA A 10 -22.69 27.62 -31.07
N LEU A 11 -21.73 27.02 -30.35
CA LEU A 11 -20.93 27.71 -29.35
C LEU A 11 -19.56 28.05 -29.97
N THR A 12 -19.30 29.33 -30.14
CA THR A 12 -18.09 29.83 -30.82
C THR A 12 -16.85 29.78 -29.92
N LEU A 13 -15.74 29.32 -30.50
CA LEU A 13 -14.41 29.33 -29.90
C LEU A 13 -13.89 30.77 -29.73
N ALA A 14 -13.35 31.10 -28.55
CA ALA A 14 -12.68 32.36 -28.28
C ALA A 14 -11.26 32.10 -27.74
N LEU A 15 -10.26 32.18 -28.62
CA LEU A 15 -8.85 32.26 -28.22
C LEU A 15 -8.54 33.70 -27.79
N SER A 16 -7.84 33.86 -26.65
CA SER A 16 -7.12 35.09 -26.32
C SER A 16 -5.63 34.80 -26.18
N LEU A 17 -4.84 35.39 -27.08
CA LEU A 17 -3.38 35.43 -26.99
C LEU A 17 -2.96 36.79 -26.41
N THR A 18 -2.09 36.78 -25.41
CA THR A 18 -1.40 37.98 -24.92
C THR A 18 0.09 37.66 -24.81
N SER A 19 0.95 38.62 -25.15
CA SER A 19 2.38 38.40 -25.43
C SER A 19 3.30 39.39 -24.71
N CYS A 20 4.61 39.18 -24.86
CA CYS A 20 5.74 40.03 -24.47
C CYS A 20 6.12 40.07 -22.97
N GLY A 21 7.40 39.81 -22.64
CA GLY A 21 7.92 39.95 -21.27
C GLY A 21 9.25 39.27 -20.92
N ARG A 22 10.36 39.61 -21.61
CA ARG A 22 11.75 39.38 -21.14
C ARG A 22 12.60 40.62 -21.48
N PRO A 23 13.58 40.99 -20.64
CA PRO A 23 14.98 40.64 -20.98
C PRO A 23 15.81 40.20 -19.74
N SER A 24 16.61 39.14 -19.87
CA SER A 24 18.09 39.15 -19.91
C SER A 24 18.82 39.42 -18.58
N GLY A 25 19.68 38.48 -18.16
CA GLY A 25 20.53 38.59 -16.97
C GLY A 25 21.58 37.49 -16.95
N GLU A 26 22.61 37.63 -17.77
CA GLU A 26 23.67 36.64 -17.98
C GLU A 26 24.91 36.94 -17.12
N LYS A 27 25.50 35.90 -16.51
CA LYS A 27 26.95 35.85 -16.20
C LYS A 27 27.41 34.44 -15.82
N ALA A 28 28.40 33.94 -16.56
CA ALA A 28 29.40 32.99 -16.05
C ALA A 28 30.54 33.80 -15.34
N SER A 29 31.61 33.25 -14.76
CA SER A 29 32.16 31.88 -14.72
C SER A 29 33.08 31.78 -13.48
N THR A 30 33.45 30.57 -13.03
CA THR A 30 34.87 30.10 -12.86
C THR A 30 34.93 28.74 -12.15
N GLU A 31 35.76 27.83 -12.65
CA GLU A 31 36.35 26.74 -11.88
C GLU A 31 37.55 27.23 -11.05
N ILE A 32 37.85 26.60 -9.92
CA ILE A 32 39.19 26.57 -9.31
C ILE A 32 39.46 25.15 -8.79
N VAL A 33 40.68 24.64 -9.00
CA VAL A 33 41.11 23.27 -8.69
C VAL A 33 41.97 23.23 -7.41
N SER A 34 41.91 22.10 -6.67
CA SER A 34 42.66 21.79 -5.45
C SER A 34 44.20 21.76 -5.64
N PRO A 35 44.99 21.78 -4.55
CA PRO A 35 45.56 20.51 -4.06
C PRO A 35 45.76 20.41 -2.51
N PRO A 36 46.00 19.19 -1.96
CA PRO A 36 46.26 18.93 -0.53
C PRO A 36 47.76 18.93 -0.16
N PRO A 37 48.08 18.90 1.15
CA PRO A 37 48.61 17.66 1.78
C PRO A 37 47.77 17.29 3.04
N ALA A 38 48.09 16.34 3.94
CA ALA A 38 49.30 15.54 4.22
C ALA A 38 48.96 14.16 4.84
N VAL A 39 49.97 13.41 5.30
CA VAL A 39 49.89 12.09 5.99
C VAL A 39 50.93 12.02 7.11
N GLN A 40 50.63 11.37 8.25
CA GLN A 40 51.47 10.53 9.13
C GLN A 40 50.58 9.98 10.29
N VAL A 41 50.79 8.87 10.99
CA VAL A 41 51.35 7.51 10.80
C VAL A 41 51.19 6.80 12.18
N LYS A 42 51.13 5.47 12.18
CA LYS A 42 50.98 4.51 13.31
C LYS A 42 51.74 4.82 14.62
N GLU A 43 51.31 4.22 15.74
CA GLU A 43 52.02 3.09 16.40
C GLU A 43 51.08 2.27 17.33
N GLU A 44 51.52 1.08 17.77
CA GLU A 44 50.77 0.04 18.50
C GLU A 44 51.69 -0.68 19.50
N ALA A 45 51.37 -0.73 20.81
CA ALA A 45 51.95 -1.69 21.78
C ALA A 45 51.29 -1.68 23.19
N THR A 46 51.08 -2.88 23.73
CA THR A 46 50.93 -3.25 25.17
C THR A 46 52.18 -4.11 25.56
N PRO A 47 52.34 -4.73 26.77
CA PRO A 47 51.59 -4.73 28.04
C PRO A 47 52.41 -4.63 29.37
N ALA A 48 51.71 -4.48 30.52
CA ALA A 48 52.01 -5.07 31.86
C ALA A 48 53.32 -4.65 32.62
N PRO A 49 53.60 -5.08 33.89
CA PRO A 49 52.82 -5.95 34.79
C PRO A 49 52.62 -5.51 36.28
N ALA A 50 51.56 -6.08 36.89
CA ALA A 50 51.41 -6.73 38.21
C ALA A 50 52.00 -6.21 39.55
N SER A 51 51.20 -6.40 40.62
CA SER A 51 51.65 -6.85 41.96
C SER A 51 50.49 -7.60 42.69
N GLU A 52 50.83 -8.58 43.52
CA GLU A 52 49.91 -9.52 44.21
C GLU A 52 49.69 -9.08 45.68
N LEU A 53 48.66 -9.51 46.45
CA LEU A 53 48.38 -10.82 47.09
C LEU A 53 46.96 -10.68 47.77
N VAL A 54 46.21 -11.67 48.29
CA VAL A 54 46.47 -12.95 49.00
C VAL A 54 45.31 -13.95 48.71
N THR A 55 45.55 -15.26 48.82
CA THR A 55 44.58 -16.39 48.68
C THR A 55 44.36 -17.11 50.04
N GLN A 56 43.32 -17.92 50.33
CA GLN A 56 42.17 -18.51 49.60
C GLN A 56 41.02 -18.76 50.67
N PRO A 57 40.01 -19.69 50.63
CA PRO A 57 39.69 -20.81 49.72
C PRO A 57 38.29 -20.78 49.07
N GLU A 58 37.99 -21.82 48.29
CA GLU A 58 36.80 -22.00 47.43
C GLU A 58 35.46 -22.18 48.17
N ILE A 59 34.38 -21.69 47.55
CA ILE A 59 33.08 -22.40 47.48
C ILE A 59 32.70 -22.49 45.99
N LYS A 60 32.29 -23.66 45.51
CA LYS A 60 32.04 -23.90 44.08
C LYS A 60 30.62 -23.50 43.66
N ALA A 61 30.58 -22.82 42.51
CA ALA A 61 29.47 -22.51 41.61
C ALA A 61 28.03 -22.98 41.99
N ALA A 62 27.11 -22.01 42.05
CA ALA A 62 25.72 -22.18 41.65
C ALA A 62 25.51 -21.57 40.24
N PRO A 63 24.52 -22.03 39.44
CA PRO A 63 24.38 -21.59 38.05
C PRO A 63 23.94 -20.13 37.89
N VAL A 64 24.28 -19.54 36.76
CA VAL A 64 23.73 -18.25 36.30
C VAL A 64 22.21 -18.38 36.14
N ALA A 65 21.46 -17.35 36.56
CA ALA A 65 20.01 -17.32 36.36
C ALA A 65 19.67 -17.42 34.86
N PRO A 66 18.62 -18.18 34.48
CA PRO A 66 18.17 -18.20 33.10
C PRO A 66 17.73 -16.79 32.69
N ALA A 67 18.06 -16.40 31.45
CA ALA A 67 17.55 -15.17 30.86
C ALA A 67 16.01 -15.15 30.91
N GLU A 68 15.42 -13.96 31.03
CA GLU A 68 13.98 -13.80 31.05
C GLU A 68 13.40 -14.27 29.71
N THR A 69 12.83 -15.49 29.70
CA THR A 69 12.17 -16.04 28.53
C THR A 69 11.01 -15.13 28.17
N GLU A 70 11.08 -14.46 27.02
CA GLU A 70 9.94 -13.74 26.45
C GLU A 70 8.74 -14.69 26.41
N VAL A 71 7.73 -14.42 27.24
CA VAL A 71 6.49 -15.21 27.22
C VAL A 71 5.86 -15.04 25.85
N PRO A 72 5.70 -16.13 25.06
CA PRO A 72 5.16 -16.01 23.71
C PRO A 72 3.76 -15.41 23.81
N ALA A 73 3.52 -14.37 23.01
CA ALA A 73 2.27 -13.61 23.03
C ALA A 73 1.07 -14.57 22.99
N MET A 74 0.12 -14.37 23.92
CA MET A 74 -0.98 -15.30 24.16
C MET A 74 -1.70 -15.63 22.84
N VAL A 75 -1.64 -16.90 22.44
CA VAL A 75 -2.29 -17.39 21.22
C VAL A 75 -3.78 -17.06 21.31
N ASP A 76 -4.31 -16.31 20.33
CA ASP A 76 -5.73 -15.98 20.30
C ASP A 76 -6.56 -17.21 19.91
N ILE A 77 -6.94 -17.99 20.93
CA ILE A 77 -7.86 -19.12 20.79
C ILE A 77 -9.25 -18.63 20.31
N GLY A 78 -9.60 -17.35 20.49
CA GLY A 78 -10.78 -16.70 19.91
C GLY A 78 -10.69 -16.40 18.41
N GLY A 79 -9.55 -16.71 17.77
CA GLY A 79 -9.37 -16.79 16.33
C GLY A 79 -9.44 -18.22 15.75
N PHE A 80 -9.51 -19.25 16.59
CA PHE A 80 -9.46 -20.64 16.13
C PHE A 80 -10.75 -21.05 15.41
N GLY A 81 -10.68 -21.18 14.08
CA GLY A 81 -11.85 -21.38 13.20
C GLY A 81 -12.53 -20.08 12.75
N SER A 82 -11.83 -18.95 12.77
CA SER A 82 -12.32 -17.65 12.28
C SER A 82 -11.89 -17.42 10.82
N ASP A 83 -12.83 -17.29 9.88
CA ASP A 83 -12.58 -16.98 8.45
C ASP A 83 -12.10 -15.52 8.20
N GLU A 84 -11.51 -14.87 9.20
CA GLU A 84 -11.03 -13.49 9.11
C GLU A 84 -9.61 -13.48 8.51
N PRO A 85 -9.33 -12.71 7.44
CA PRO A 85 -7.98 -12.56 6.90
C PRO A 85 -6.94 -12.22 7.97
N ALA A 86 -5.87 -13.00 8.04
CA ALA A 86 -4.74 -12.70 8.92
C ALA A 86 -3.93 -11.53 8.37
N GLU A 87 -3.84 -10.43 9.12
CA GLU A 87 -3.04 -9.27 8.73
C GLU A 87 -1.54 -9.59 8.72
N ARG A 88 -0.87 -9.35 7.58
CA ARG A 88 0.59 -9.37 7.48
C ARG A 88 1.19 -8.23 8.32
N LYS A 89 2.32 -8.50 8.98
CA LYS A 89 2.99 -7.53 9.87
C LYS A 89 3.64 -6.36 9.13
N ASP A 90 3.95 -6.58 7.85
CA ASP A 90 4.64 -5.71 6.92
C ASP A 90 3.66 -5.07 5.89
N MET A 91 2.40 -4.87 6.28
CA MET A 91 1.40 -4.19 5.45
C MET A 91 1.72 -2.69 5.34
N PRO A 92 1.86 -2.11 4.13
CA PRO A 92 2.02 -0.67 3.97
C PRO A 92 0.84 0.09 4.55
N SER A 93 1.09 1.25 5.17
CA SER A 93 0.04 2.12 5.73
C SER A 93 -0.53 3.12 4.71
N ARG A 94 0.18 3.35 3.59
CA ARG A 94 -0.18 4.41 2.66
C ARG A 94 -1.45 4.07 1.87
N GLY A 95 -2.38 5.02 1.80
CA GLY A 95 -3.69 4.81 1.20
C GLY A 95 -4.68 4.08 2.11
N ILE A 96 -4.27 3.58 3.29
CA ILE A 96 -5.24 3.20 4.33
C ILE A 96 -5.88 4.47 4.88
N ILE A 97 -7.20 4.46 4.92
CA ILE A 97 -8.00 5.57 5.44
C ILE A 97 -8.58 5.10 6.77
N THR A 98 -8.23 5.78 7.86
CA THR A 98 -8.73 5.47 9.21
C THR A 98 -9.75 6.51 9.68
N LEU A 99 -10.83 6.04 10.30
CA LEU A 99 -11.87 6.84 10.93
C LEU A 99 -11.85 6.53 12.43
N GLY A 100 -11.63 7.54 13.26
CA GLY A 100 -11.64 7.43 14.72
C GLY A 100 -12.98 7.87 15.35
N PRO A 101 -13.11 7.80 16.69
CA PRO A 101 -14.33 8.19 17.42
C PRO A 101 -14.80 9.64 17.21
N ASP A 102 -13.90 10.51 16.77
CA ASP A 102 -14.11 11.90 16.37
C ASP A 102 -14.67 12.07 14.94
N SER A 103 -14.60 11.02 14.12
CA SER A 103 -15.06 11.00 12.72
C SER A 103 -16.56 10.69 12.56
N TRP A 104 -17.25 10.27 13.62
CA TRP A 104 -18.66 9.91 13.61
C TRP A 104 -19.45 10.51 14.78
N ASP A 105 -20.75 10.66 14.59
CA ASP A 105 -21.69 11.04 15.64
C ASP A 105 -22.32 9.76 16.22
N HIS A 106 -22.47 9.68 17.55
CA HIS A 106 -22.97 8.50 18.29
C HIS A 106 -24.28 8.81 19.02
N SER A 107 -25.19 7.83 19.05
CA SER A 107 -26.44 7.93 19.83
C SER A 107 -26.91 6.54 20.28
N ASN A 108 -27.34 6.42 21.53
CA ASN A 108 -27.89 5.18 22.09
C ASN A 108 -29.40 5.38 22.36
N GLY A 109 -30.23 4.93 21.41
CA GLY A 109 -31.69 5.11 21.44
C GLY A 109 -32.44 3.87 21.93
N ALA A 110 -33.75 4.00 22.17
CA ALA A 110 -34.58 2.94 22.78
C ALA A 110 -34.69 1.62 21.96
N HIS A 111 -34.27 1.62 20.69
CA HIS A 111 -34.34 0.45 19.80
C HIS A 111 -33.02 0.15 19.07
N TRP A 112 -32.14 1.15 18.92
CA TRP A 112 -30.86 1.02 18.23
C TRP A 112 -29.84 1.97 18.85
N GLU A 113 -28.64 1.45 19.09
CA GLU A 113 -27.42 2.23 19.23
C GLU A 113 -26.83 2.43 17.82
N THR A 114 -26.48 3.67 17.50
CA THR A 114 -26.18 4.12 16.13
C THR A 114 -24.93 4.98 16.10
N TYR A 115 -24.02 4.67 15.17
CA TYR A 115 -22.82 5.44 14.86
C TYR A 115 -22.90 5.87 13.40
N THR A 116 -22.78 7.17 13.12
CA THR A 116 -22.94 7.72 11.76
C THR A 116 -21.75 8.62 11.40
N GLY A 117 -20.93 8.20 10.43
CA GLY A 117 -19.84 9.01 9.90
C GLY A 117 -20.27 9.76 8.64
N THR A 118 -20.17 11.08 8.66
CA THR A 118 -20.52 11.98 7.53
C THR A 118 -19.33 12.81 7.02
N LYS A 119 -18.20 12.79 7.75
CA LYS A 119 -17.06 13.71 7.60
C LYS A 119 -15.92 13.13 6.75
N PHE A 120 -16.02 11.88 6.31
CA PHE A 120 -14.98 11.17 5.56
C PHE A 120 -15.01 11.54 4.06
N LYS A 121 -13.88 12.10 3.57
CA LYS A 121 -13.62 12.32 2.13
C LYS A 121 -12.55 11.37 1.59
N ALA A 122 -12.91 10.55 0.60
CA ALA A 122 -11.99 9.71 -0.14
C ALA A 122 -11.17 10.53 -1.15
N LYS A 123 -9.83 10.43 -1.10
CA LYS A 123 -8.92 11.13 -2.04
C LYS A 123 -8.99 10.58 -3.47
N ARG A 124 -9.21 9.27 -3.63
CA ARG A 124 -9.19 8.56 -4.91
C ARG A 124 -10.30 7.51 -5.01
N TRP A 125 -10.68 7.18 -6.24
CA TRP A 125 -11.52 6.02 -6.52
C TRP A 125 -10.75 4.70 -6.29
N GLY A 126 -11.50 3.60 -6.24
CA GLY A 126 -11.00 2.24 -6.20
C GLY A 126 -11.72 1.36 -5.18
N LYS A 127 -11.29 0.10 -5.09
CA LYS A 127 -11.84 -0.89 -4.17
C LYS A 127 -11.11 -0.87 -2.82
N TYR A 128 -11.85 -1.00 -1.73
CA TYR A 128 -11.31 -1.04 -0.37
C TYR A 128 -11.95 -2.15 0.45
N GLN A 129 -11.13 -2.86 1.22
CA GLN A 129 -11.54 -3.81 2.24
C GLN A 129 -11.82 -3.05 3.55
N VAL A 130 -13.05 -3.11 4.06
CA VAL A 130 -13.43 -2.46 5.32
C VAL A 130 -13.06 -3.34 6.51
N ARG A 131 -12.30 -2.78 7.45
CA ARG A 131 -11.97 -3.32 8.77
C ARG A 131 -12.64 -2.48 9.86
N MET A 132 -13.10 -3.11 10.92
CA MET A 132 -13.49 -2.46 12.16
C MET A 132 -12.66 -3.02 13.32
N THR A 133 -12.14 -2.11 14.15
CA THR A 133 -11.36 -2.42 15.35
C THR A 133 -12.17 -2.02 16.58
N TYR A 134 -12.47 -2.96 17.47
CA TYR A 134 -13.44 -2.78 18.55
C TYR A 134 -13.10 -3.59 19.81
N THR A 135 -13.81 -3.30 20.89
CA THR A 135 -13.86 -4.09 22.13
C THR A 135 -15.33 -4.32 22.46
N LEU A 136 -15.70 -5.55 22.81
CA LEU A 136 -17.06 -5.96 23.17
C LEU A 136 -17.05 -6.72 24.51
N ASN A 137 -17.35 -6.01 25.59
CA ASN A 137 -17.37 -6.50 26.97
C ASN A 137 -18.70 -7.21 27.32
N ARG A 138 -19.23 -8.02 26.40
CA ARG A 138 -20.52 -8.73 26.54
C ARG A 138 -20.59 -9.94 25.60
N SER A 139 -21.65 -10.74 25.76
CA SER A 139 -22.03 -11.74 24.75
C SER A 139 -22.28 -11.11 23.38
N ALA A 140 -22.14 -11.93 22.33
CA ALA A 140 -22.10 -11.50 20.94
C ALA A 140 -23.24 -10.54 20.55
N LEU A 141 -22.92 -9.58 19.68
CA LEU A 141 -23.79 -8.45 19.34
C LEU A 141 -24.05 -8.42 17.83
N GLY A 142 -25.32 -8.58 17.44
CA GLY A 142 -25.74 -8.41 16.05
C GLY A 142 -25.57 -6.95 15.60
N MET A 143 -25.03 -6.75 14.40
CA MET A 143 -24.75 -5.43 13.83
C MET A 143 -25.25 -5.33 12.39
N GLN A 144 -25.64 -4.13 11.98
CA GLN A 144 -25.96 -3.79 10.58
C GLN A 144 -25.09 -2.58 10.18
N PHE A 145 -24.16 -2.79 9.25
CA PHE A 145 -23.27 -1.75 8.74
C PHE A 145 -23.58 -1.44 7.29
N ARG A 146 -23.50 -0.15 6.93
CA ARG A 146 -23.58 0.34 5.57
C ARG A 146 -22.56 1.43 5.32
N MET A 147 -21.79 1.31 4.23
CA MET A 147 -20.92 2.37 3.69
C MET A 147 -20.88 2.23 2.17
N GLY A 148 -21.31 3.26 1.43
CA GLY A 148 -21.43 3.18 -0.03
C GLY A 148 -22.41 2.08 -0.50
N ASP A 149 -21.88 1.16 -1.31
CA ASP A 149 -22.54 -0.05 -1.83
C ASP A 149 -22.51 -1.24 -0.85
N LEU A 150 -21.51 -1.31 0.04
CA LEU A 150 -21.44 -2.35 1.08
C LEU A 150 -22.58 -2.21 2.10
N VAL A 151 -23.38 -3.26 2.22
CA VAL A 151 -24.39 -3.46 3.27
C VAL A 151 -24.20 -4.85 3.85
N VAL A 152 -23.83 -4.93 5.13
CA VAL A 152 -23.57 -6.20 5.82
C VAL A 152 -24.38 -6.32 7.11
N LYS A 153 -24.79 -7.55 7.43
CA LYS A 153 -25.33 -7.92 8.74
C LYS A 153 -24.44 -9.01 9.33
N LYS A 154 -23.79 -8.74 10.45
CA LYS A 154 -22.80 -9.63 11.08
C LYS A 154 -23.09 -9.79 12.57
N SER A 155 -22.56 -10.84 13.18
CA SER A 155 -22.52 -10.95 14.65
C SER A 155 -21.09 -10.65 15.10
N LEU A 156 -20.91 -9.68 15.99
CA LEU A 156 -19.64 -9.38 16.64
C LEU A 156 -19.45 -10.37 17.80
N PRO A 157 -18.45 -11.25 17.79
CA PRO A 157 -18.13 -12.08 18.95
C PRO A 157 -17.67 -11.24 20.15
N SER A 158 -17.76 -11.82 21.35
CA SER A 158 -17.18 -11.23 22.57
C SER A 158 -15.69 -10.93 22.38
N ALA A 159 -15.25 -9.77 22.84
CA ALA A 159 -13.92 -9.26 22.64
C ALA A 159 -13.51 -8.35 23.83
N PRO A 160 -13.09 -8.92 24.97
CA PRO A 160 -12.68 -8.12 26.14
C PRO A 160 -11.35 -7.38 25.93
N SER A 161 -10.59 -7.76 24.89
CA SER A 161 -9.43 -7.05 24.36
C SER A 161 -9.78 -6.36 23.03
N VAL A 162 -8.84 -5.62 22.45
CA VAL A 162 -9.01 -5.03 21.10
C VAL A 162 -9.01 -6.13 20.06
N ARG A 163 -10.12 -6.30 19.33
CA ARG A 163 -10.29 -7.27 18.24
C ARG A 163 -10.54 -6.55 16.91
N LYS A 164 -9.98 -7.08 15.83
CA LYS A 164 -10.26 -6.67 14.45
C LYS A 164 -11.32 -7.59 13.84
N THR A 165 -12.09 -7.07 12.90
CA THR A 165 -13.02 -7.84 12.06
C THR A 165 -13.21 -7.16 10.72
N TYR A 166 -13.34 -7.93 9.66
CA TYR A 166 -13.60 -7.44 8.31
C TYR A 166 -15.11 -7.42 8.02
N LEU A 167 -15.60 -6.27 7.54
CA LEU A 167 -17.02 -6.05 7.29
C LEU A 167 -17.43 -6.36 5.84
N GLY A 168 -16.45 -6.47 4.94
CA GLY A 168 -16.64 -6.68 3.50
C GLY A 168 -15.87 -5.64 2.68
N GLU A 169 -15.90 -5.80 1.37
CA GLU A 169 -15.30 -4.84 0.43
C GLU A 169 -16.35 -3.84 -0.07
N LEU A 170 -15.91 -2.64 -0.48
CA LEU A 170 -16.73 -1.61 -1.11
C LEU A 170 -16.00 -0.99 -2.31
N TYR A 171 -16.74 -0.35 -3.23
CA TYR A 171 -16.16 0.40 -4.34
C TYR A 171 -16.44 1.89 -4.26
N ILE A 172 -15.38 2.69 -4.08
CA ILE A 172 -15.48 4.15 -4.16
C ILE A 172 -15.39 4.55 -5.63
N ALA A 173 -16.53 4.82 -6.26
CA ALA A 173 -16.59 5.15 -7.70
C ALA A 173 -16.03 6.55 -8.05
N GLN A 174 -16.02 7.49 -7.11
CA GLN A 174 -15.51 8.86 -7.30
C GLN A 174 -14.89 9.40 -6.00
N PRO A 175 -13.84 10.25 -6.06
CA PRO A 175 -13.38 11.02 -4.89
C PRO A 175 -14.50 11.91 -4.33
N GLY A 176 -14.62 11.98 -3.00
CA GLY A 176 -15.70 12.72 -2.36
C GLY A 176 -16.13 12.11 -1.02
N ASP A 177 -17.27 12.58 -0.50
CA ASP A 177 -17.82 12.15 0.77
C ASP A 177 -18.43 10.73 0.68
N VAL A 178 -17.97 9.82 1.53
CA VAL A 178 -18.48 8.44 1.60
C VAL A 178 -19.04 8.19 3.00
N PRO A 179 -20.33 8.52 3.26
CA PRO A 179 -20.91 8.38 4.58
C PRO A 179 -21.15 6.90 4.94
N PHE A 180 -21.15 6.63 6.24
CA PHE A 180 -21.49 5.32 6.79
C PHE A 180 -22.49 5.41 7.93
N ALA A 181 -23.22 4.31 8.14
CA ALA A 181 -24.05 4.09 9.31
C ALA A 181 -23.80 2.67 9.85
N LEU A 182 -23.66 2.56 11.18
CA LEU A 182 -23.60 1.31 11.92
C LEU A 182 -24.73 1.31 12.96
N LEU A 183 -25.53 0.25 12.98
CA LEU A 183 -26.61 0.06 13.92
C LEU A 183 -26.42 -1.25 14.69
N THR A 184 -26.52 -1.19 16.01
CA THR A 184 -26.55 -2.35 16.92
C THR A 184 -27.75 -2.26 17.87
N PRO A 185 -28.23 -3.37 18.45
CA PRO A 185 -29.07 -3.31 19.64
C PRO A 185 -28.42 -2.43 20.72
N PRO A 186 -29.20 -1.67 21.51
CA PRO A 186 -28.68 -0.82 22.58
C PRO A 186 -27.76 -1.57 23.54
N THR A 187 -26.62 -0.96 23.89
CA THR A 187 -25.74 -1.48 24.94
C THR A 187 -25.82 -0.63 26.21
N GLU A 188 -25.73 -1.28 27.36
CA GLU A 188 -25.54 -0.61 28.65
C GLU A 188 -24.05 -0.44 28.93
N GLY A 189 -23.68 0.61 29.69
CA GLY A 189 -22.31 0.77 30.23
C GLY A 189 -21.18 0.84 29.19
N SER A 190 -21.47 1.25 27.95
CA SER A 190 -20.52 1.23 26.82
C SER A 190 -19.93 -0.16 26.55
N ALA A 191 -20.75 -1.21 26.62
CA ALA A 191 -20.29 -2.59 26.43
C ALA A 191 -19.74 -2.86 25.01
N LEU A 192 -20.10 -2.05 24.01
CA LEU A 192 -19.37 -1.93 22.73
C LEU A 192 -18.56 -0.63 22.72
N VAL A 193 -17.26 -0.73 22.41
CA VAL A 193 -16.41 0.41 22.08
C VAL A 193 -15.80 0.18 20.69
N ILE A 194 -15.96 1.14 19.79
CA ILE A 194 -15.36 1.12 18.46
C ILE A 194 -14.18 2.08 18.48
N HIS A 195 -12.99 1.55 18.18
CA HIS A 195 -11.74 2.33 18.21
C HIS A 195 -11.40 2.91 16.84
N GLU A 196 -11.72 2.17 15.77
CA GLU A 196 -11.37 2.53 14.39
C GLU A 196 -12.31 1.81 13.40
N ILE A 197 -12.68 2.51 12.33
CA ILE A 197 -13.12 1.90 11.07
C ILE A 197 -12.09 2.28 10.01
N ALA A 198 -11.48 1.29 9.36
CA ALA A 198 -10.45 1.50 8.36
C ALA A 198 -10.87 0.97 6.98
N LEU A 199 -10.62 1.75 5.95
CA LEU A 199 -10.70 1.32 4.56
C LEU A 199 -9.28 1.04 4.09
N ILE A 200 -8.97 -0.25 3.86
CA ILE A 200 -7.65 -0.72 3.43
C ILE A 200 -7.71 -0.93 1.91
N PRO A 201 -6.79 -0.39 1.10
CA PRO A 201 -6.74 -0.66 -0.33
C PRO A 201 -6.72 -2.17 -0.64
N THR A 202 -7.44 -2.57 -1.69
CA THR A 202 -7.43 -3.95 -2.21
C THR A 202 -7.44 -3.91 -3.74
N CYS A 203 -7.16 -5.05 -4.38
CA CYS A 203 -7.12 -5.16 -5.84
C CYS A 203 -8.54 -5.23 -6.45
N GLU A 204 -8.69 -4.76 -7.69
CA GLU A 204 -9.99 -4.69 -8.38
C GLU A 204 -10.32 -5.96 -9.18
N GLY A 205 -9.30 -6.78 -9.50
CA GLY A 205 -9.43 -8.11 -10.11
C GLY A 205 -9.28 -9.26 -9.11
N GLU A 206 -9.10 -10.47 -9.65
CA GLU A 206 -8.80 -11.69 -8.88
C GLU A 206 -7.28 -11.84 -8.62
N MET A 207 -6.88 -12.71 -7.70
CA MET A 207 -5.47 -13.05 -7.49
C MET A 207 -4.92 -13.81 -8.72
N PRO A 208 -3.89 -13.30 -9.42
CA PRO A 208 -3.30 -13.99 -10.56
C PRO A 208 -2.73 -15.36 -10.19
N LYS A 209 -2.78 -16.27 -11.16
CA LYS A 209 -2.29 -17.64 -11.04
C LYS A 209 -1.33 -17.94 -12.17
N GLN A 210 -0.41 -18.86 -11.90
CA GLN A 210 0.45 -19.43 -12.91
C GLN A 210 -0.34 -20.19 -13.99
N ALA A 211 -0.01 -19.95 -15.25
CA ALA A 211 -0.58 -20.62 -16.42
C ALA A 211 0.11 -21.97 -16.71
N GLU A 212 -0.45 -22.74 -17.65
CA GLU A 212 0.05 -24.08 -18.02
C GLU A 212 1.45 -24.06 -18.65
N ASP A 213 1.84 -22.95 -19.30
CA ASP A 213 3.19 -22.71 -19.80
C ASP A 213 4.17 -22.21 -18.71
N GLY A 214 3.72 -22.18 -17.46
CA GLY A 214 4.45 -21.67 -16.30
C GLY A 214 4.48 -20.14 -16.20
N SER A 215 3.96 -19.38 -17.17
CA SER A 215 3.96 -17.91 -17.12
C SER A 215 2.98 -17.34 -16.08
N ILE A 216 3.25 -16.13 -15.62
CA ILE A 216 2.38 -15.40 -14.68
C ILE A 216 2.23 -13.97 -15.20
N THR A 217 0.99 -13.56 -15.47
CA THR A 217 0.67 -12.17 -15.86
C THR A 217 0.01 -11.44 -14.70
N LEU A 218 0.61 -10.32 -14.31
CA LEU A 218 0.20 -9.45 -13.22
C LEU A 218 -0.34 -8.14 -13.82
N GLU A 219 -1.63 -8.09 -14.16
CA GLU A 219 -2.23 -6.90 -14.77
C GLU A 219 -2.49 -5.80 -13.74
N ALA A 220 -2.60 -4.56 -14.18
CA ALA A 220 -2.87 -3.40 -13.32
C ALA A 220 -4.08 -3.58 -12.39
N LYS A 221 -5.16 -4.22 -12.87
CA LYS A 221 -6.36 -4.50 -12.07
C LYS A 221 -6.11 -5.40 -10.86
N ASN A 222 -5.09 -6.26 -10.94
CA ASN A 222 -4.73 -7.24 -9.91
C ASN A 222 -3.81 -6.64 -8.82
N ALA A 223 -3.39 -5.38 -8.95
CA ALA A 223 -2.55 -4.73 -7.95
C ALA A 223 -3.36 -4.14 -6.80
N VAL A 224 -2.86 -4.28 -5.58
CA VAL A 224 -3.15 -3.37 -4.48
C VAL A 224 -2.35 -2.09 -4.69
N THR A 225 -2.96 -0.95 -4.42
CA THR A 225 -2.39 0.38 -4.64
C THR A 225 -2.20 1.10 -3.30
N TRP A 226 -0.97 1.07 -2.79
CA TRP A 226 -0.60 1.65 -1.49
C TRP A 226 -0.23 3.13 -1.68
N SER A 227 -1.27 3.96 -1.87
CA SER A 227 -1.16 5.23 -2.58
C SER A 227 -2.22 6.27 -2.16
N GLU A 228 -1.87 7.55 -2.30
CA GLU A 228 -2.84 8.64 -2.17
C GLU A 228 -3.58 8.94 -3.49
N ASN A 229 -2.86 8.89 -4.62
CA ASN A 229 -3.38 9.32 -5.92
C ASN A 229 -3.31 8.21 -6.99
N MET A 230 -2.24 7.41 -7.01
CA MET A 230 -2.10 6.29 -7.94
C MET A 230 -3.26 5.31 -7.77
N ARG A 231 -3.83 4.83 -8.88
CA ARG A 231 -4.96 3.88 -8.90
C ARG A 231 -5.07 3.15 -10.22
N TYR A 232 -5.80 2.05 -10.24
CA TYR A 232 -6.21 1.40 -11.48
C TYR A 232 -7.18 2.29 -12.28
N GLU A 233 -6.99 2.35 -13.58
CA GLU A 233 -7.85 3.06 -14.52
C GLU A 233 -8.58 2.06 -15.44
N PRO A 234 -9.79 1.61 -15.06
CA PRO A 234 -10.48 0.45 -15.67
C PRO A 234 -11.01 0.67 -17.10
N LYS A 235 -10.69 1.81 -17.73
CA LYS A 235 -11.12 2.10 -19.09
C LYS A 235 -10.29 1.28 -20.10
N PRO A 236 -10.88 0.67 -21.14
CA PRO A 236 -10.14 -0.16 -22.10
C PRO A 236 -9.01 0.58 -22.82
N GLU A 237 -9.14 1.88 -23.07
CA GLU A 237 -8.08 2.71 -23.67
C GLU A 237 -6.91 3.03 -22.71
N LYS A 238 -7.03 2.63 -21.43
CA LYS A 238 -6.00 2.77 -20.40
C LYS A 238 -5.53 1.42 -19.88
N ASN A 239 -6.40 0.71 -19.14
CA ASN A 239 -6.11 -0.58 -18.49
C ASN A 239 -4.74 -0.57 -17.76
N CYS A 240 -4.51 0.47 -16.95
CA CYS A 240 -3.22 0.73 -16.32
C CYS A 240 -3.36 1.16 -14.85
N LEU A 241 -2.27 1.04 -14.10
CA LEU A 241 -2.01 1.85 -12.92
C LEU A 241 -1.58 3.23 -13.43
N GLY A 242 -2.39 4.24 -13.16
CA GLY A 242 -2.18 5.61 -13.60
C GLY A 242 -2.24 6.61 -12.44
N PHE A 243 -2.05 7.89 -12.77
CA PHE A 243 -1.95 9.00 -11.80
C PHE A 243 -0.81 8.87 -10.77
N TRP A 244 0.24 8.11 -11.10
CA TRP A 244 1.41 7.91 -10.23
C TRP A 244 2.24 9.19 -10.11
N THR A 245 1.96 9.97 -9.07
CA THR A 245 2.36 11.38 -8.93
C THR A 245 3.16 11.69 -7.66
N SER A 246 3.34 10.70 -6.79
CA SER A 246 4.21 10.72 -5.62
C SER A 246 5.20 9.56 -5.71
N GLU A 247 6.42 9.76 -5.21
CA GLU A 247 7.42 8.69 -5.08
C GLU A 247 7.14 7.77 -3.88
N ASP A 248 6.39 8.21 -2.87
CA ASP A 248 5.92 7.33 -1.78
C ASP A 248 4.70 6.45 -2.15
N ASP A 249 4.04 6.68 -3.30
CA ASP A 249 2.98 5.78 -3.81
C ASP A 249 3.63 4.52 -4.40
N LEU A 250 3.20 3.31 -3.99
CA LEU A 250 3.73 2.04 -4.49
C LEU A 250 2.61 1.04 -4.84
N ALA A 251 2.88 0.10 -5.76
CA ALA A 251 1.92 -0.92 -6.18
C ALA A 251 2.42 -2.35 -5.91
N GLU A 252 1.49 -3.28 -5.69
CA GLU A 252 1.81 -4.61 -5.18
C GLU A 252 0.82 -5.68 -5.69
N TRP A 253 1.35 -6.81 -6.15
CA TRP A 253 0.57 -7.98 -6.56
C TRP A 253 0.80 -9.15 -5.60
N GLU A 254 -0.28 -9.73 -5.05
CA GLU A 254 -0.25 -11.13 -4.58
C GLU A 254 -0.59 -12.06 -5.75
N PHE A 255 0.10 -13.20 -5.86
CA PHE A 255 -0.15 -14.19 -6.93
C PHE A 255 0.15 -15.62 -6.46
N GLU A 256 -0.39 -16.62 -7.14
CA GLU A 256 -0.25 -18.04 -6.80
C GLU A 256 0.67 -18.79 -7.78
N VAL A 257 1.71 -19.42 -7.25
CA VAL A 257 2.72 -20.18 -8.00
C VAL A 257 2.65 -21.67 -7.65
N THR A 258 2.64 -22.53 -8.65
CA THR A 258 2.63 -23.99 -8.50
C THR A 258 3.98 -24.63 -8.79
N GLN A 259 4.77 -24.02 -9.67
CA GLN A 259 6.09 -24.48 -10.10
C GLN A 259 7.17 -23.44 -9.71
N PRO A 260 8.00 -23.72 -8.69
CA PRO A 260 9.18 -22.89 -8.35
C PRO A 260 10.19 -22.84 -9.50
N GLY A 261 10.99 -21.78 -9.59
CA GLY A 261 12.00 -21.64 -10.64
C GLY A 261 12.52 -20.22 -10.84
N ARG A 262 13.32 -20.03 -11.89
CA ARG A 262 13.78 -18.70 -12.36
C ARG A 262 12.80 -18.12 -13.37
N TYR A 263 12.56 -16.82 -13.27
CA TYR A 263 11.61 -16.09 -14.08
C TYR A 263 12.22 -14.82 -14.64
N LYS A 264 12.19 -14.67 -15.97
CA LYS A 264 12.46 -13.40 -16.63
C LYS A 264 11.33 -12.43 -16.32
N VAL A 265 11.68 -11.22 -15.89
CA VAL A 265 10.73 -10.15 -15.55
C VAL A 265 10.63 -9.15 -16.69
N THR A 266 9.43 -8.88 -17.17
CA THR A 266 9.14 -7.85 -18.17
C THR A 266 8.01 -6.94 -17.68
N VAL A 267 8.23 -5.61 -17.70
CA VAL A 267 7.22 -4.60 -17.32
C VAL A 267 6.69 -3.92 -18.58
N SER A 268 5.37 -3.90 -18.79
CA SER A 268 4.72 -3.06 -19.80
C SER A 268 4.38 -1.72 -19.19
N HIS A 269 5.08 -0.66 -19.60
CA HIS A 269 4.94 0.68 -19.05
C HIS A 269 4.71 1.75 -20.13
N GLY A 270 4.16 2.88 -19.71
CA GLY A 270 4.05 4.09 -20.51
C GLY A 270 4.52 5.30 -19.71
N CYS A 271 5.35 6.15 -20.30
CA CYS A 271 5.74 7.41 -19.68
C CYS A 271 5.96 8.44 -20.79
N GLY A 272 5.27 9.58 -20.70
CA GLY A 272 5.23 10.55 -21.80
C GLY A 272 5.35 12.00 -21.35
N GLY A 273 5.41 12.90 -22.33
CA GLY A 273 5.51 14.34 -22.08
C GLY A 273 6.79 14.74 -21.35
N GLY A 274 7.88 13.99 -21.50
CA GLY A 274 9.15 14.28 -20.83
C GLY A 274 9.17 13.97 -19.33
N ASN A 275 8.32 13.06 -18.84
CA ASN A 275 8.32 12.60 -17.44
C ASN A 275 9.35 11.49 -17.14
N HIS A 276 10.06 11.01 -18.17
CA HIS A 276 11.08 9.95 -18.09
C HIS A 276 12.26 10.32 -17.17
N GLY A 277 13.05 9.31 -16.80
CA GLY A 277 14.26 9.46 -15.99
C GLY A 277 14.08 9.13 -14.50
N SER A 278 12.85 8.96 -14.02
CA SER A 278 12.56 8.45 -12.67
C SER A 278 13.07 7.01 -12.52
N GLU A 279 13.75 6.71 -11.41
CA GLU A 279 14.27 5.38 -11.06
C GLU A 279 13.22 4.59 -10.26
N VAL A 280 13.00 3.33 -10.63
CA VAL A 280 11.98 2.46 -10.06
C VAL A 280 12.58 1.08 -9.77
N GLU A 281 12.22 0.51 -8.63
CA GLU A 281 12.58 -0.84 -8.19
C GLU A 281 11.39 -1.79 -8.30
N LEU A 282 11.67 -3.04 -8.61
CA LEU A 282 10.74 -4.15 -8.61
C LEU A 282 11.28 -5.23 -7.66
N LYS A 283 10.52 -5.57 -6.62
CA LYS A 283 10.98 -6.27 -5.42
C LYS A 283 10.24 -7.58 -5.24
N HIS A 284 11.00 -8.66 -5.00
CA HIS A 284 10.50 -10.01 -4.75
C HIS A 284 11.32 -10.68 -3.64
N ALA A 285 10.74 -10.86 -2.45
CA ALA A 285 11.45 -11.37 -1.28
C ALA A 285 12.78 -10.62 -1.02
N ASP A 286 13.92 -11.31 -1.12
CA ASP A 286 15.27 -10.77 -0.95
C ASP A 286 15.88 -10.16 -2.24
N GLN A 287 15.14 -10.16 -3.34
CA GLN A 287 15.61 -9.73 -4.66
C GLN A 287 15.03 -8.37 -5.07
N THR A 288 15.83 -7.57 -5.78
CA THR A 288 15.41 -6.28 -6.35
C THR A 288 15.99 -6.11 -7.76
N LEU A 289 15.13 -5.80 -8.73
CA LEU A 289 15.52 -5.38 -10.07
C LEU A 289 15.25 -3.88 -10.22
N LYS A 290 16.18 -3.15 -10.82
CA LYS A 290 16.10 -1.69 -11.01
C LYS A 290 15.83 -1.33 -12.47
N PHE A 291 15.11 -0.24 -12.71
CA PHE A 291 15.06 0.39 -14.02
C PHE A 291 14.86 1.90 -13.96
N THR A 292 15.22 2.57 -15.06
CA THR A 292 14.89 3.97 -15.30
C THR A 292 13.74 4.04 -16.29
N THR A 293 12.72 4.81 -15.96
CA THR A 293 11.56 5.07 -16.83
C THR A 293 11.98 5.71 -18.16
N GLN A 294 11.52 5.15 -19.27
CA GLN A 294 11.89 5.58 -20.63
C GLN A 294 10.80 6.47 -21.24
N ASP A 295 11.13 7.39 -22.15
CA ASP A 295 10.10 8.15 -22.85
C ASP A 295 9.47 7.26 -23.93
N THR A 296 8.25 6.80 -23.67
CA THR A 296 7.48 6.01 -24.62
C THR A 296 6.70 6.89 -25.60
N GLY A 297 6.79 8.21 -25.48
CA GLY A 297 6.03 9.19 -26.28
C GLY A 297 4.60 9.43 -25.77
N GLY A 298 4.14 8.70 -24.74
CA GLY A 298 2.80 8.88 -24.16
C GLY A 298 2.49 7.87 -23.08
N PHE A 299 1.77 8.27 -22.02
CA PHE A 299 1.41 7.39 -20.90
C PHE A 299 0.59 6.15 -21.30
N GLN A 300 -0.12 6.19 -22.44
CA GLN A 300 -0.84 5.05 -23.02
C GLN A 300 -0.13 4.40 -24.23
N ASN A 301 1.10 4.83 -24.54
CA ASN A 301 1.93 4.15 -25.53
C ASN A 301 2.83 3.14 -24.80
N TRP A 302 2.44 1.88 -24.82
CA TRP A 302 3.04 0.82 -24.03
C TRP A 302 4.35 0.33 -24.64
N GLN A 303 5.41 0.27 -23.83
CA GLN A 303 6.69 -0.36 -24.18
C GLN A 303 7.09 -1.35 -23.10
N GLU A 304 7.49 -2.55 -23.53
CA GLU A 304 7.92 -3.64 -22.67
C GLU A 304 9.42 -3.52 -22.35
N LEU A 305 9.75 -3.48 -21.06
CA LEU A 305 11.12 -3.41 -20.55
C LEU A 305 11.48 -4.70 -19.80
N SER A 306 12.48 -5.41 -20.31
CA SER A 306 13.03 -6.63 -19.70
C SER A 306 14.00 -6.26 -18.58
N LEU A 307 13.65 -6.53 -17.32
CA LEU A 307 14.41 -6.08 -16.14
C LEU A 307 15.55 -7.02 -15.72
N GLY A 308 15.56 -8.25 -16.23
CA GLY A 308 16.42 -9.34 -15.74
C GLY A 308 15.58 -10.51 -15.25
N GLU A 309 16.02 -11.16 -14.17
CA GLU A 309 15.39 -12.37 -13.63
C GLU A 309 15.24 -12.35 -12.11
N ILE A 310 14.22 -13.04 -11.61
CA ILE A 310 14.01 -13.37 -10.19
C ILE A 310 13.95 -14.89 -10.00
N GLU A 311 14.07 -15.36 -8.75
CA GLU A 311 13.97 -16.76 -8.36
C GLU A 311 12.84 -16.96 -7.35
N ILE A 312 11.82 -17.71 -7.75
CA ILE A 312 10.71 -18.10 -6.88
C ILE A 312 11.08 -19.45 -6.27
N LYS A 313 11.56 -19.42 -5.02
CA LYS A 313 12.18 -20.55 -4.31
C LYS A 313 11.20 -21.61 -3.81
N ALA A 314 9.89 -21.30 -3.73
CA ALA A 314 8.84 -22.18 -3.19
C ALA A 314 7.47 -21.93 -3.83
N PRO A 315 6.56 -22.91 -3.86
CA PRO A 315 5.19 -22.74 -4.36
C PRO A 315 4.29 -22.08 -3.31
N GLY A 316 3.07 -21.71 -3.71
CA GLY A 316 2.06 -21.05 -2.89
C GLY A 316 1.91 -19.56 -3.25
N LYS A 317 1.43 -18.77 -2.29
CA LYS A 317 1.29 -17.32 -2.45
C LYS A 317 2.65 -16.62 -2.48
N GLN A 318 2.87 -15.83 -3.51
CA GLN A 318 4.02 -14.96 -3.71
C GLN A 318 3.59 -13.49 -3.84
N ARG A 319 4.55 -12.57 -3.75
CA ARG A 319 4.31 -11.13 -3.68
C ARG A 319 5.33 -10.36 -4.50
N LEU A 320 4.87 -9.48 -5.37
CA LEU A 320 5.71 -8.61 -6.20
C LEU A 320 5.32 -7.16 -5.97
N GLN A 321 6.28 -6.34 -5.55
CA GLN A 321 6.10 -4.90 -5.35
C GLN A 321 6.83 -4.13 -6.45
N ILE A 322 6.25 -2.99 -6.88
CA ILE A 322 6.91 -2.00 -7.72
C ILE A 322 6.85 -0.64 -7.02
N ASP A 323 8.02 0.01 -6.94
CA ASP A 323 8.33 0.98 -5.88
C ASP A 323 9.27 2.06 -6.43
N PRO A 324 8.92 3.37 -6.39
CA PRO A 324 9.80 4.41 -6.90
C PRO A 324 11.00 4.63 -5.97
N VAL A 325 12.20 4.74 -6.54
CA VAL A 325 13.40 5.21 -5.81
C VAL A 325 13.44 6.73 -5.78
N ASN A 326 12.94 7.35 -6.86
CA ASN A 326 12.73 8.80 -6.97
C ASN A 326 11.70 9.11 -8.07
N LYS A 327 11.25 10.36 -8.11
CA LYS A 327 10.46 10.93 -9.20
C LYS A 327 11.10 12.20 -9.74
N VAL A 328 11.62 12.14 -10.97
CA VAL A 328 12.37 13.24 -11.60
C VAL A 328 11.47 14.38 -12.12
N LYS A 329 10.16 14.12 -12.30
CA LYS A 329 9.20 15.02 -12.97
C LYS A 329 7.82 15.04 -12.28
N SER A 330 6.75 15.35 -13.01
CA SER A 330 5.39 15.46 -12.44
C SER A 330 4.83 14.09 -12.04
N ALA A 331 5.06 13.07 -12.88
CA ALA A 331 4.65 11.68 -12.67
C ALA A 331 5.86 10.72 -12.71
N VAL A 332 5.68 9.49 -12.25
CA VAL A 332 6.69 8.42 -12.31
C VAL A 332 6.55 7.65 -13.63
N LEU A 333 5.49 6.86 -13.78
CA LEU A 333 5.10 6.09 -14.97
C LEU A 333 3.63 5.63 -14.84
N ASP A 334 3.01 5.24 -15.96
CA ASP A 334 1.83 4.36 -15.97
C ASP A 334 2.29 2.91 -16.19
N VAL A 335 1.65 1.92 -15.55
CA VAL A 335 1.98 0.48 -15.70
C VAL A 335 0.75 -0.31 -16.12
N GLN A 336 0.85 -1.04 -17.24
CA GLN A 336 -0.23 -1.90 -17.74
C GLN A 336 -0.20 -3.29 -17.08
N LYS A 337 0.99 -3.91 -17.04
CA LYS A 337 1.21 -5.27 -16.53
C LYS A 337 2.67 -5.52 -16.19
N VAL A 338 2.93 -6.46 -15.30
CA VAL A 338 4.20 -7.19 -15.21
C VAL A 338 3.98 -8.62 -15.70
N VAL A 339 4.94 -9.18 -16.42
CA VAL A 339 4.94 -10.58 -16.86
C VAL A 339 6.17 -11.28 -16.30
N LEU A 340 5.96 -12.43 -15.69
CA LEU A 340 6.99 -13.38 -15.28
C LEU A 340 6.95 -14.57 -16.25
N THR A 341 8.04 -14.82 -16.95
CA THR A 341 8.16 -15.94 -17.90
C THR A 341 9.25 -16.91 -17.41
N PRO A 342 8.99 -18.23 -17.31
CA PRO A 342 10.00 -19.20 -16.92
C PRO A 342 11.28 -19.11 -17.77
N VAL A 343 12.42 -19.30 -17.11
CA VAL A 343 13.72 -19.42 -17.76
C VAL A 343 14.00 -20.90 -18.01
N SER A 344 14.24 -21.25 -19.28
CA SER A 344 14.48 -22.61 -19.78
C SER A 344 15.89 -23.12 -19.46
#